data_AF-A0A367LZB6-F1
#
_entry.id   AF-A0A367LZB6-F1
#
_cell.length_a   1.000
_cell.length_b   1.000
_cell.length_c   1.000
_cell.angle_alpha   90.00
_cell.angle_beta   90.00
_cell.angle_gamma   90.00
#
_symmetry.space_group_name_H-M   'P 1'
#
loop_
_entity.id
_entity.type
_entity.pdbx_description
1 polymer ?
#
loop_
_entity_poly.entity_id
_entity_poly.type
_entity_poly.pdbx_seq_one_letter_code
_entity_poly.pdbx_strand_id
1 'polypeptide(L)'
;LRRELAPMGIQVSVVSPGAIWTPIWGKIASEGERALADAPDAVADLYRDTYLRFLQANEDGARNSATKPADVAAAVHAALTAAKPRTRYRVGADVRRGTLLARLLPDSVIDGMFRPIVTAAPAAKEEQRA
;
A
#
# COMPACT_ATOMS: atom_id res chain seq x y z
N LEU A 1 -10.79 -13.06 -15.68
CA LEU A 1 -10.60 -12.18 -16.85
C LEU A 1 -9.52 -12.59 -17.86
N ARG A 2 -8.19 -12.56 -17.56
CA ARG A 2 -7.15 -12.87 -18.58
C ARG A 2 -7.36 -14.18 -19.34
N ARG A 3 -7.74 -15.24 -18.63
CA ARG A 3 -7.99 -16.57 -19.20
C ARG A 3 -9.29 -16.61 -19.98
N GLU A 4 -10.33 -15.96 -19.48
CA GLU A 4 -11.67 -15.88 -20.11
C GLU A 4 -11.65 -15.09 -21.43
N LEU A 5 -10.89 -13.99 -21.51
CA LEU A 5 -10.87 -13.12 -22.70
C LEU A 5 -9.83 -13.53 -23.76
N ALA A 6 -8.94 -14.47 -23.44
CA ALA A 6 -7.90 -14.92 -24.37
C ALA A 6 -8.46 -15.47 -25.71
N PRO A 7 -9.56 -16.25 -25.75
CA PRO A 7 -10.14 -16.72 -27.02
C PRO A 7 -10.65 -15.60 -27.92
N MET A 8 -10.99 -14.43 -27.36
CA MET A 8 -11.45 -13.26 -28.10
C MET A 8 -10.28 -12.38 -28.61
N GLY A 9 -9.03 -12.78 -28.38
CA GLY A 9 -7.85 -12.01 -28.75
C GLY A 9 -7.60 -10.77 -27.88
N ILE A 10 -8.33 -10.61 -26.77
CA ILE A 10 -8.21 -9.44 -25.89
C ILE A 10 -7.09 -9.67 -24.88
N GLN A 11 -6.11 -8.77 -24.88
CA GLN A 11 -4.98 -8.79 -23.95
C GLN A 11 -5.28 -7.96 -22.70
N VAL A 12 -4.96 -8.50 -21.52
CA VAL A 12 -5.20 -7.82 -20.24
C VAL A 12 -3.90 -7.67 -19.46
N SER A 13 -3.61 -6.43 -19.05
CA SER A 13 -2.39 -6.03 -18.33
C SER A 13 -2.76 -5.35 -17.02
N VAL A 14 -2.00 -5.61 -15.95
CA VAL A 14 -2.15 -4.90 -14.67
C VAL A 14 -1.01 -3.90 -14.50
N VAL A 15 -1.33 -2.61 -14.35
CA VAL A 15 -0.35 -1.59 -13.96
C VAL A 15 -0.42 -1.45 -12.44
N SER A 16 0.66 -1.83 -11.75
CA SER A 16 0.77 -1.77 -10.30
C SER A 16 1.76 -0.65 -9.93
N PRO A 17 1.25 0.54 -9.54
CA PRO A 17 2.10 1.58 -8.98
C PRO A 17 2.60 1.18 -7.59
N GLY A 18 3.83 1.56 -7.29
CA GLY A 18 4.31 1.70 -5.92
C GLY A 18 3.78 2.97 -5.28
N ALA A 19 4.38 3.38 -4.16
CA ALA A 19 4.05 4.65 -3.52
C ALA A 19 4.19 5.82 -4.51
N ILE A 20 3.18 6.67 -4.62
CA ILE A 20 3.19 7.87 -5.47
C ILE A 20 2.50 9.03 -4.74
N TRP A 21 3.08 10.21 -4.80
CA TRP A 21 2.45 11.40 -4.24
C TRP A 21 1.34 11.91 -5.18
N THR A 22 0.10 11.88 -4.68
CA THR A 22 -1.08 12.44 -5.37
C THR A 22 -2.03 13.07 -4.35
N PRO A 23 -2.99 13.91 -4.75
CA PRO A 23 -3.95 14.50 -3.81
C PRO A 23 -4.86 13.50 -3.06
N ILE A 24 -4.82 12.19 -3.38
CA ILE A 24 -5.64 11.17 -2.72
C ILE A 24 -5.33 11.03 -1.23
N TRP A 25 -4.10 11.34 -0.80
CA TRP A 25 -3.64 11.15 0.58
C TRP A 25 -4.42 11.98 1.59
N GLY A 26 -4.84 13.21 1.22
CA GLY A 26 -5.70 14.03 2.08
C GLY A 26 -7.07 13.37 2.32
N LYS A 27 -7.64 12.71 1.31
CA LYS A 27 -8.89 11.95 1.45
C LYS A 27 -8.70 10.69 2.31
N ILE A 28 -7.57 10.01 2.15
CA ILE A 28 -7.24 8.82 2.95
C ILE A 28 -7.13 9.18 4.43
N ALA A 29 -6.46 10.29 4.76
CA ALA A 29 -6.36 10.76 6.14
C ALA A 29 -7.75 11.08 6.72
N SER A 30 -8.55 11.89 6.01
CA SER A 30 -9.87 12.29 6.50
C SER A 30 -10.84 11.11 6.66
N GLU A 31 -10.87 10.20 5.68
CA GLU A 31 -11.74 9.02 5.78
C GLU A 31 -11.21 8.00 6.81
N GLY A 32 -9.91 7.98 7.07
CA GLY A 32 -9.32 7.18 8.13
C GLY A 32 -9.74 7.65 9.53
N GLU A 33 -9.70 8.96 9.78
CA GLU A 33 -10.20 9.53 11.04
C GLU A 33 -11.69 9.26 11.24
N ARG A 34 -12.49 9.41 10.18
CA ARG A 34 -13.92 9.09 10.21
C ARG A 34 -14.19 7.62 10.51
N ALA A 35 -13.44 6.71 9.87
CA ALA A 35 -13.57 5.28 10.13
C ALA A 35 -13.29 4.91 11.60
N LEU A 36 -12.36 5.60 12.26
CA LEU A 36 -12.11 5.43 13.70
C LEU A 36 -13.21 6.04 14.56
N ALA A 37 -13.80 7.16 14.15
CA ALA A 37 -14.88 7.82 14.87
C ALA A 37 -16.21 7.05 14.78
N ASP A 38 -16.46 6.38 13.66
CA ASP A 38 -17.67 5.60 13.41
C ASP A 38 -17.56 4.15 13.96
N ALA A 39 -16.37 3.73 14.40
CA ALA A 39 -16.14 2.41 14.97
C ALA A 39 -16.62 2.34 16.43
N PRO A 40 -17.06 1.16 16.92
CA PRO A 40 -17.29 0.96 18.36
C PRO A 40 -16.04 1.28 19.17
N ASP A 41 -16.20 1.90 20.34
CA ASP A 41 -15.08 2.38 21.18
C ASP A 41 -14.02 1.31 21.43
N ALA A 42 -14.43 0.09 21.77
CA ALA A 42 -13.50 -1.03 22.00
C ALA A 42 -12.64 -1.39 20.78
N VAL A 43 -13.15 -1.19 19.56
CA VAL A 43 -12.40 -1.40 18.32
C VAL A 43 -11.51 -0.21 18.02
N ALA A 44 -12.04 1.01 18.19
CA ALA A 44 -11.29 2.23 17.99
C ALA A 44 -10.06 2.26 18.92
N ASP A 45 -10.21 1.93 20.20
CA ASP A 45 -9.12 1.92 21.18
C ASP A 45 -8.04 0.89 20.83
N LEU A 46 -8.44 -0.28 20.33
CA LEU A 46 -7.50 -1.32 19.92
C LEU A 46 -6.63 -0.90 18.73
N TYR A 47 -7.22 -0.22 17.75
CA TYR A 47 -6.56 0.05 16.47
C TYR A 47 -6.01 1.47 16.33
N ARG A 48 -6.54 2.45 17.06
CA ARG A 48 -6.29 3.89 16.86
C ARG A 48 -4.83 4.22 16.64
N ASP A 49 -3.97 3.84 17.59
CA ASP A 49 -2.54 4.16 17.52
C ASP A 49 -1.85 3.50 16.32
N THR A 50 -2.01 2.18 16.15
CA THR A 50 -1.40 1.46 15.01
C THR A 50 -1.92 1.93 13.65
N TYR A 51 -3.21 2.26 13.57
CA TYR A 51 -3.85 2.70 12.33
C TYR A 51 -3.42 4.11 11.95
N LEU A 52 -3.41 5.06 12.89
CA LEU A 52 -2.93 6.41 12.62
C LEU A 52 -1.45 6.42 12.25
N ARG A 53 -0.61 5.62 12.94
CA ARG A 53 0.80 5.44 12.56
C ARG A 53 0.95 4.83 11.17
N PHE A 54 0.12 3.85 10.80
CA PHE A 54 0.10 3.28 9.46
C PHE A 54 -0.28 4.31 8.40
N LEU A 55 -1.31 5.13 8.63
CA LEU A 55 -1.73 6.18 7.70
C LEU A 55 -0.60 7.21 7.49
N GLN A 56 0.00 7.68 8.58
CA GLN A 56 1.11 8.63 8.53
C GLN A 56 2.32 8.05 7.80
N ALA A 57 2.73 6.83 8.12
CA ALA A 57 3.89 6.19 7.48
C ALA A 57 3.69 6.00 5.97
N ASN A 58 2.47 5.68 5.51
CA ASN A 58 2.18 5.56 4.10
C ASN A 58 2.15 6.92 3.39
N GLU A 59 1.57 7.94 4.03
CA GLU A 59 1.59 9.29 3.47
C GLU A 59 3.03 9.80 3.31
N ASP A 60 3.86 9.66 4.35
CA ASP A 60 5.26 10.05 4.29
C ASP A 60 6.04 9.22 3.27
N GLY A 61 5.77 7.92 3.16
CA GLY A 61 6.32 7.06 2.11
C GLY A 61 5.97 7.54 0.71
N ALA A 62 4.75 8.04 0.52
CA ALA A 62 4.32 8.60 -0.76
C ALA A 62 4.92 9.97 -1.05
N ARG A 63 4.96 10.87 -0.05
CA ARG A 63 5.63 12.18 -0.16
C ARG A 63 7.10 12.05 -0.55
N ASN A 64 7.78 11.06 0.02
CA ASN A 64 9.20 10.78 -0.24
C ASN A 64 9.43 9.84 -1.42
N SER A 65 8.39 9.45 -2.16
CA SER A 65 8.54 8.54 -3.27
C SER A 65 9.28 9.18 -4.44
N ALA A 66 10.26 8.46 -4.98
CA ALA A 66 10.90 8.82 -6.23
C ALA A 66 10.01 8.54 -7.47
N THR A 67 8.96 7.73 -7.31
CA THR A 67 8.03 7.38 -8.39
C THR A 67 7.02 8.51 -8.58
N LYS A 68 6.89 8.98 -9.82
CA LYS A 68 6.00 10.10 -10.18
C LYS A 68 4.75 9.60 -10.90
N PRO A 69 3.64 10.36 -10.89
CA PRO A 69 2.45 10.05 -11.69
C PRO A 69 2.76 9.84 -13.18
N ALA A 70 3.73 10.61 -13.72
CA ALA A 70 4.20 10.48 -15.10
C ALA A 70 4.79 9.08 -15.40
N ASP A 71 5.45 8.43 -14.44
CA ASP A 71 6.00 7.08 -14.63
C ASP A 71 4.88 6.05 -14.79
N VAL A 72 3.77 6.24 -14.06
CA VAL A 72 2.58 5.39 -14.17
C VAL A 72 1.92 5.62 -15.53
N ALA A 73 1.77 6.89 -15.95
CA ALA A 73 1.25 7.22 -17.27
C ALA A 73 2.09 6.61 -18.40
N ALA A 74 3.43 6.67 -18.29
CA ALA A 74 4.33 6.04 -19.23
C ALA A 74 4.17 4.51 -19.29
N ALA A 75 3.94 3.87 -18.14
CA ALA A 75 3.68 2.42 -18.09
C ALA A 75 2.33 2.06 -18.73
N VAL A 76 1.29 2.88 -18.53
CA VAL A 76 -0.01 2.72 -19.22
C VAL A 76 0.18 2.87 -20.73
N HIS A 77 0.86 3.93 -21.17
CA HIS A 77 1.17 4.15 -22.58
C HIS A 77 1.94 2.96 -23.19
N ALA A 78 2.96 2.44 -22.51
CA ALA A 78 3.70 1.27 -22.95
C ALA A 78 2.85 0.00 -23.01
N ALA A 79 1.87 -0.16 -22.11
CA ALA A 79 0.94 -1.28 -22.14
C ALA A 79 -0.04 -1.18 -23.31
N LEU A 80 -0.47 0.03 -23.68
CA LEU A 80 -1.41 0.26 -24.79
C LEU A 80 -0.75 0.18 -26.16
N THR A 81 0.55 0.51 -26.27
CA THR A 81 1.27 0.58 -27.55
C THR A 81 2.12 -0.65 -27.86
N ALA A 82 2.31 -1.57 -26.92
CA ALA A 82 3.09 -2.78 -27.16
C ALA A 82 2.35 -3.78 -28.07
N ALA A 83 3.04 -4.28 -29.09
CA ALA A 83 2.51 -5.38 -29.93
C ALA A 83 2.19 -6.66 -29.12
N LYS A 84 2.92 -6.89 -28.03
CA LYS A 84 2.68 -7.97 -27.06
C LYS A 84 2.84 -7.40 -25.64
N PRO A 85 1.80 -6.81 -25.05
CA PRO A 85 1.88 -6.18 -23.74
C PRO A 85 2.12 -7.22 -22.64
N ARG A 86 2.88 -6.81 -21.62
CA ARG A 86 3.20 -7.66 -20.48
C ARG A 86 1.98 -7.84 -19.59
N THR A 87 1.88 -8.99 -18.92
CA THR A 87 0.75 -9.27 -18.01
C THR A 87 0.70 -8.33 -16.80
N ARG A 88 1.86 -7.80 -16.39
CA ARG A 88 2.00 -6.90 -15.25
C ARG A 88 3.14 -5.89 -15.45
N TYR A 89 2.84 -4.62 -15.23
CA TYR A 89 3.77 -3.50 -15.23
C TYR A 89 3.92 -2.98 -13.80
N ARG A 90 5.11 -3.13 -13.22
CA ARG A 90 5.42 -2.64 -11.87
C ARG A 90 6.14 -1.31 -11.98
N VAL A 91 5.55 -0.25 -11.42
CA VAL A 91 6.06 1.13 -11.54
C VAL A 91 6.55 1.58 -10.18
N GLY A 92 7.85 1.83 -10.06
CA GLY A 92 8.50 2.15 -8.78
C GLY A 92 9.45 1.04 -8.28
N ALA A 93 10.51 1.46 -7.61
CA ALA A 93 11.54 0.55 -7.09
C ALA A 93 11.08 -0.20 -5.83
N ASP A 94 10.22 0.43 -5.03
CA ASP A 94 9.55 -0.13 -3.86
C ASP A 94 8.70 -1.35 -4.23
N VAL A 95 7.76 -1.23 -5.19
CA VAL A 95 6.90 -2.36 -5.59
C VAL A 95 7.69 -3.50 -6.24
N ARG A 96 8.78 -3.18 -6.95
CA ARG A 96 9.69 -4.17 -7.54
C ARG A 96 10.45 -4.94 -6.47
N ARG A 97 11.05 -4.23 -5.50
CA ARG A 97 11.76 -4.84 -4.37
C ARG A 97 10.81 -5.63 -3.49
N GLY A 98 9.66 -5.06 -3.11
CA GLY A 98 8.64 -5.74 -2.32
C GLY A 98 8.15 -7.02 -2.97
N THR A 99 7.89 -7.01 -4.29
CA THR A 99 7.56 -8.24 -5.03
C THR A 99 8.70 -9.26 -4.95
N LEU A 100 9.94 -8.82 -5.13
CA LEU A 100 11.09 -9.74 -5.11
C LEU A 100 11.26 -10.37 -3.73
N LEU A 101 11.18 -9.57 -2.67
CA LEU A 101 11.25 -10.03 -1.27
C LEU A 101 10.13 -11.04 -0.98
N ALA A 102 8.89 -10.73 -1.34
CA ALA A 102 7.76 -11.63 -1.15
C ALA A 102 7.85 -12.96 -1.93
N ARG A 103 8.75 -13.06 -2.92
CA ARG A 103 8.98 -14.30 -3.67
C ARG A 103 10.17 -15.10 -3.16
N LEU A 104 11.06 -14.47 -2.38
CA LEU A 104 12.33 -15.07 -1.96
C LEU A 104 12.40 -15.33 -0.46
N LEU A 105 11.68 -14.56 0.36
CA LEU A 105 11.74 -14.65 1.81
C LEU A 105 10.57 -15.48 2.36
N PRO A 106 10.78 -16.23 3.46
CA PRO A 106 9.71 -16.82 4.24
C PRO A 106 8.79 -15.76 4.86
N ASP A 107 7.53 -16.11 5.05
CA ASP A 107 6.51 -15.22 5.64
C ASP A 107 6.94 -14.67 7.00
N SER A 108 7.57 -15.49 7.85
CA SER A 108 8.03 -15.07 9.18
C SER A 108 9.06 -13.92 9.15
N VAL A 109 9.90 -13.86 8.11
CA VAL A 109 10.86 -12.76 7.93
C VAL A 109 10.14 -11.50 7.51
N ILE A 110 9.16 -11.62 6.60
CA ILE A 110 8.35 -10.51 6.12
C ILE A 110 7.54 -9.93 7.28
N ASP A 111 6.88 -10.77 8.08
CA ASP A 111 6.11 -10.36 9.26
C ASP A 111 6.96 -9.59 10.27
N GLY A 112 8.21 -10.02 10.47
CA GLY A 112 9.18 -9.33 11.31
C GLY A 112 9.46 -7.89 10.87
N MET A 113 9.43 -7.61 9.56
CA MET A 113 9.62 -6.25 9.03
C MET A 113 8.44 -5.32 9.33
N PHE A 114 7.22 -5.86 9.46
CA PHE A 114 6.01 -5.07 9.73
C PHE A 114 5.71 -4.91 11.22
N ARG A 115 6.32 -5.71 12.09
CA ARG A 115 6.10 -5.68 13.54
C ARG A 115 6.12 -4.27 14.16
N PRO A 116 7.03 -3.34 13.81
CA PRO A 116 7.03 -1.99 14.38
C PRO A 116 5.78 -1.16 14.05
N ILE A 117 5.14 -1.43 12.91
CA ILE A 117 3.96 -0.71 12.42
C ILE A 117 2.70 -1.26 13.09
N VAL A 118 2.62 -2.58 13.28
CA VAL A 118 1.41 -3.26 13.78
C VAL A 118 1.40 -3.47 15.29
N THR A 119 2.50 -3.22 15.99
CA THR A 119 2.55 -3.30 17.45
C THR A 119 2.15 -1.95 18.04
N ALA A 120 1.08 -1.92 18.82
CA ALA A 120 0.69 -0.75 19.62
C ALA A 120 1.88 -0.31 20.49
N ALA A 121 2.14 0.99 20.60
CA ALA A 121 3.09 1.46 21.59
C ALA A 121 2.61 0.96 22.97
N PRO A 122 3.49 0.49 23.88
CA PRO A 122 3.05 0.10 25.20
C PRO A 122 2.29 1.29 25.79
N ALA A 123 1.02 1.08 26.15
CA ALA A 123 0.26 2.04 26.92
C ALA A 123 1.17 2.49 28.05
N ALA A 124 1.40 3.80 28.17
CA ALA A 124 2.08 4.36 29.33
C ALA A 124 1.45 3.69 30.54
N LYS A 125 2.22 2.84 31.23
CA LYS A 125 1.74 2.05 32.35
C LYS A 125 0.92 2.98 33.22
N GLU A 126 -0.32 2.56 33.49
CA GLU A 126 -1.16 3.10 34.53
C GLU A 126 -0.29 3.68 35.64
N GLU A 127 -0.20 5.02 35.69
CA GLU A 127 0.21 5.75 36.88
C GLU A 127 -0.98 5.72 37.86
N GLN A 128 -1.60 4.54 38.01
CA GLN A 128 -2.20 4.05 39.23
C GLN A 128 -1.08 3.39 40.03
N ARG A 129 -0.16 4.22 40.53
CA ARG A 129 0.56 3.93 41.75
C ARG A 129 0.13 4.96 42.78
N ALA A 130 -0.75 4.46 43.67
CA ALA A 130 -0.98 4.89 45.05
C ALA A 130 -1.59 6.28 45.28
#